data_AF-A0A3D1M507-F1
#
_entry.id   AF-A0A3D1M507-F1
#
_cell.length_a   1.000
_cell.length_b   1.000
_cell.length_c   1.000
_cell.angle_alpha   90.00
_cell.angle_beta   90.00
_cell.angle_gamma   90.00
#
_symmetry.space_group_name_H-M   'P 1'
#
loop_
_entity.id
_entity.type
_entity.pdbx_description
1 polymer ?
#
loop_
_entity_poly.entity_id
_entity_poly.type
_entity_poly.pdbx_seq_one_letter_code
_entity_poly.pdbx_strand_id
1 'polypeptide(L)'
;MEILIPLWAVALVLGNLVLLVVVCFKLRSSLAKVKFQLRSQSTRYGQITEQFLPLVDSYPWDSKQFRFLGSPIDGVQFEEDRIILVEFKSSSSQMSERQRKIKDLVEQGKVQFELIRAR
;
A
#
# COMPACT_ATOMS: atom_id res chain seq x y z
N MET A 1 -34.85 -51.50 5.68
CA MET A 1 -33.63 -51.56 6.51
C MET A 1 -33.37 -50.15 7.00
N GLU A 2 -33.68 -49.85 8.25
CA GLU A 2 -33.34 -48.54 8.81
C GLU A 2 -31.84 -48.52 9.12
N ILE A 3 -31.13 -47.61 8.45
CA ILE A 3 -29.71 -47.39 8.68
C ILE A 3 -29.60 -46.71 10.04
N LEU A 4 -29.28 -47.47 11.07
CA LEU A 4 -29.03 -46.94 12.40
C LEU A 4 -27.67 -46.25 12.39
N ILE A 5 -27.66 -44.96 12.04
CA ILE A 5 -26.42 -44.17 12.10
C ILE A 5 -26.02 -44.07 13.57
N PRO A 6 -24.81 -44.51 13.94
CA PRO A 6 -24.43 -44.46 15.32
C PRO A 6 -24.24 -43.00 15.74
N LEU A 7 -24.75 -42.67 16.93
CA LEU A 7 -24.79 -41.31 17.45
C LEU A 7 -23.40 -40.63 17.48
N TRP A 8 -22.33 -41.43 17.67
CA TRP A 8 -20.96 -40.94 17.65
C TRP A 8 -20.51 -40.42 16.28
N ALA A 9 -21.00 -40.98 15.18
CA ALA A 9 -20.67 -40.52 13.84
C ALA A 9 -21.31 -39.15 13.55
N VAL A 10 -22.55 -38.95 14.01
CA VAL A 10 -23.23 -37.64 13.93
C VAL A 10 -22.50 -36.59 14.76
N ALA A 11 -22.09 -36.94 15.98
CA ALA A 11 -21.34 -36.04 16.85
C ALA A 11 -19.98 -35.61 16.24
N LEU A 12 -19.27 -36.55 15.59
CA LEU A 12 -17.99 -36.27 14.94
C LEU A 12 -18.15 -35.32 13.74
N VAL A 13 -19.19 -35.52 12.92
CA VAL A 13 -19.48 -34.63 11.78
C VAL A 13 -19.83 -33.22 12.28
N LEU A 14 -20.67 -33.10 13.31
CA LEU A 14 -21.02 -31.81 13.90
C LEU A 14 -19.80 -31.10 14.50
N GLY A 15 -18.91 -31.85 15.18
CA GLY A 15 -17.67 -31.30 15.73
C GLY A 15 -16.74 -30.73 14.65
N ASN A 16 -16.57 -31.44 13.54
CA ASN A 16 -15.79 -30.95 12.39
C ASN A 16 -16.43 -29.71 11.75
N LEU A 17 -17.76 -29.68 11.64
CA LEU A 17 -18.49 -28.56 11.07
C LEU A 17 -18.34 -27.31 11.96
N VAL A 18 -18.41 -27.46 13.29
CA VAL A 18 -18.16 -26.37 14.25
C VAL A 18 -16.71 -25.89 14.18
N LEU A 19 -15.74 -26.79 14.13
CA LEU A 19 -14.32 -26.43 14.00
C LEU A 19 -14.06 -25.63 12.71
N LEU A 20 -14.64 -26.07 11.58
CA LEU A 20 -14.56 -25.35 10.31
C LEU A 20 -15.15 -23.95 10.41
N VAL A 21 -16.31 -23.78 11.06
CA VAL A 21 -16.94 -22.47 11.27
C VAL A 21 -16.04 -21.56 12.11
N VAL A 22 -15.44 -22.07 13.18
CA VAL A 22 -14.52 -21.29 14.05
C VAL A 22 -13.26 -20.87 13.30
N VAL A 23 -12.65 -21.76 12.52
CA VAL A 23 -11.48 -21.46 11.68
C VAL A 23 -11.83 -20.43 10.62
N CYS A 24 -12.97 -20.58 9.93
CA CYS A 24 -13.46 -19.62 8.96
C CYS A 24 -13.68 -18.24 9.59
N PHE A 25 -14.23 -18.17 10.81
CA PHE A 25 -14.47 -16.92 11.50
C PHE A 25 -13.15 -16.22 11.89
N LYS A 26 -12.16 -16.97 12.39
CA LYS A 26 -10.83 -16.44 12.71
C LYS A 26 -10.11 -15.92 11.46
N LEU A 27 -10.12 -16.68 10.37
CA LEU A 27 -9.50 -16.27 9.09
C LEU A 27 -10.17 -15.02 8.51
N ARG A 28 -11.50 -14.95 8.53
CA ARG A 28 -12.25 -13.75 8.09
C ARG A 28 -11.91 -12.53 8.93
N SER A 29 -11.79 -12.65 10.24
CA SER A 29 -11.42 -11.55 11.13
C SER A 29 -10.00 -11.03 10.85
N SER A 30 -9.03 -11.94 10.68
CA SER A 30 -7.65 -11.57 10.35
C SER A 30 -7.55 -10.93 8.98
N LEU A 31 -8.29 -11.43 7.99
CA LEU A 31 -8.35 -10.87 6.65
C LEU A 31 -9.00 -9.48 6.65
N ALA A 32 -10.07 -9.27 7.43
CA ALA A 32 -10.69 -7.96 7.58
C ALA A 32 -9.75 -6.94 8.24
N LYS A 33 -8.95 -7.35 9.23
CA LYS A 33 -7.93 -6.50 9.86
C LYS A 33 -6.83 -6.09 8.88
N VAL A 34 -6.28 -7.05 8.12
CA VAL A 34 -5.25 -6.77 7.10
C VAL A 34 -5.82 -5.91 5.98
N LYS A 35 -7.06 -6.18 5.53
CA LYS A 35 -7.73 -5.40 4.49
C LYS A 35 -8.04 -3.97 4.95
N PHE A 36 -8.40 -3.75 6.21
CA PHE A 36 -8.57 -2.42 6.81
C PHE A 36 -7.24 -1.66 6.91
N GLN A 37 -6.17 -2.35 7.30
CA GLN A 37 -4.82 -1.78 7.34
C GLN A 37 -4.30 -1.40 5.94
N LEU A 38 -4.64 -2.17 4.90
CA LEU A 38 -4.29 -1.87 3.51
C LEU A 38 -5.13 -0.72 2.92
N ARG A 39 -6.43 -0.64 3.27
CA ARG A 39 -7.38 0.31 2.68
C ARG A 39 -7.15 1.77 3.09
N SER A 40 -6.30 2.02 4.09
CA SER A 40 -5.96 3.38 4.55
C SER A 40 -4.52 3.80 4.24
N GLN A 41 -3.74 3.01 3.48
CA GLN A 41 -2.34 3.33 3.26
C GLN A 41 -2.13 4.68 2.58
N SER A 42 -2.89 5.03 1.54
CA SER A 42 -2.75 6.34 0.87
C SER A 42 -3.09 7.52 1.78
N THR A 43 -4.16 7.40 2.59
CA THR A 43 -4.54 8.41 3.58
C THR A 43 -3.48 8.52 4.68
N ARG A 44 -2.96 7.38 5.15
CA ARG A 44 -1.93 7.32 6.19
C ARG A 44 -0.59 7.84 5.69
N TYR A 45 -0.23 7.56 4.44
CA TYR A 45 0.96 8.10 3.79
C TYR A 45 0.84 9.61 3.60
N GLY A 46 -0.32 10.13 3.19
CA GLY A 46 -0.57 11.58 3.14
C GLY A 46 -0.43 12.26 4.51
N GLN A 47 -0.97 11.64 5.58
CA GLN A 47 -0.80 12.14 6.95
C GLN A 47 0.65 12.10 7.43
N ILE A 48 1.39 11.03 7.09
CA ILE A 48 2.83 10.91 7.40
C ILE A 48 3.59 12.00 6.65
N THR A 49 3.33 12.19 5.36
CA THR A 49 3.95 13.26 4.56
C THR A 49 3.74 14.64 5.18
N GLU A 50 2.51 14.99 5.53
CA GLU A 50 2.19 16.31 6.12
C GLU A 50 2.91 16.55 7.45
N GLN A 51 3.16 15.50 8.22
CA GLN A 51 3.87 15.59 9.51
C GLN A 51 5.39 15.48 9.36
N PHE A 52 5.89 14.74 8.36
CA PHE A 52 7.32 14.46 8.20
C PHE A 52 8.04 15.47 7.29
N LEU A 53 7.42 15.94 6.19
CA LEU A 53 8.08 16.89 5.29
C LEU A 53 8.49 18.21 5.98
N PRO A 54 7.71 18.78 6.92
CA PRO A 54 8.15 19.96 7.66
C PRO A 54 9.41 19.75 8.51
N LEU A 55 9.78 18.50 8.81
CA LEU A 55 11.00 18.13 9.55
C LEU A 55 12.20 17.93 8.62
N VAL A 56 11.98 17.90 7.31
CA VAL A 56 13.06 17.92 6.32
C VAL A 56 13.45 19.38 6.14
N ASP A 57 14.42 19.83 6.96
CA ASP A 57 14.88 21.23 7.03
C ASP A 57 15.24 21.87 5.67
N SER A 58 15.46 21.03 4.65
CA SER A 58 15.86 21.43 3.30
C SER A 58 14.78 21.31 2.23
N TYR A 59 13.52 20.96 2.57
CA TYR A 59 12.48 20.80 1.55
C TYR A 59 12.05 22.17 0.99
N PRO A 60 12.29 22.46 -0.30
CA PRO A 60 12.20 23.82 -0.82
C PRO A 60 10.79 24.21 -1.31
N TRP A 61 9.81 23.30 -1.26
CA TRP A 61 8.47 23.46 -1.84
C TRP A 61 7.35 23.35 -0.81
N ASP A 62 6.12 23.71 -1.18
CA ASP A 62 4.94 23.51 -0.33
C ASP A 62 4.63 22.01 -0.18
N SER A 63 4.88 21.48 1.02
CA SER A 63 4.63 20.08 1.37
C SER A 63 3.17 19.65 1.18
N LYS A 64 2.21 20.58 1.17
CA LYS A 64 0.79 20.27 0.92
C LYS A 64 0.52 19.85 -0.52
N GLN A 65 1.37 20.25 -1.45
CA GLN A 65 1.29 19.85 -2.86
C GLN A 65 2.11 18.60 -3.16
N PHE A 66 2.77 18.01 -2.16
CA PHE A 66 3.45 16.74 -2.32
C PHE A 66 2.47 15.57 -2.28
N ARG A 67 2.71 14.56 -3.13
CA ARG A 67 1.98 13.28 -3.12
C ARG A 67 2.98 12.13 -3.01
N PHE A 68 2.89 11.42 -1.90
CA PHE A 68 3.70 10.22 -1.66
C PHE A 68 3.25 9.06 -2.54
N LEU A 69 4.23 8.34 -3.11
CA LEU A 69 4.07 7.13 -3.91
C LEU A 69 4.74 5.92 -3.26
N GLY A 70 5.95 6.09 -2.71
CA GLY A 70 6.76 5.02 -2.10
C GLY A 70 7.86 4.47 -3.01
N SER A 71 7.68 3.28 -3.58
CA SER A 71 8.71 2.63 -4.42
C SER A 71 8.29 2.63 -5.89
N PRO A 72 9.20 2.89 -6.85
CA PRO A 72 10.65 3.11 -6.73
C PRO A 72 11.11 4.56 -6.49
N ILE A 73 10.17 5.50 -6.36
CA ILE A 73 10.40 6.93 -6.08
C ILE A 73 9.44 7.35 -4.98
N ASP A 74 9.94 8.07 -3.97
CA ASP A 74 9.16 8.43 -2.78
C ASP A 74 7.90 9.23 -3.09
N GLY A 75 7.95 10.19 -4.03
CA GLY A 75 6.74 10.89 -4.43
C GLY A 75 6.88 11.92 -5.56
N VAL A 76 5.81 12.69 -5.73
CA VAL A 76 5.67 13.73 -6.75
C VAL A 76 5.30 15.05 -6.09
N GLN A 77 6.06 16.10 -6.37
CA GLN A 77 5.73 17.48 -6.01
C GLN A 77 5.02 18.16 -7.18
N PHE A 78 3.89 18.81 -6.90
CA PHE A 78 3.14 19.59 -7.89
C PHE A 78 3.35 21.08 -7.61
N GLU A 79 4.02 21.77 -8.54
CA GLU A 79 4.13 23.23 -8.53
C GLU A 79 3.22 23.82 -9.61
N GLU A 80 3.05 25.14 -9.61
CA GLU A 80 2.25 25.84 -10.63
C GLU A 80 2.82 25.68 -12.05
N ASP A 81 4.16 25.59 -12.18
CA ASP A 81 4.89 25.58 -13.45
C ASP A 81 5.54 24.23 -13.80
N ARG A 82 5.61 23.28 -12.86
CA ARG A 82 6.29 21.99 -13.06
C ARG A 82 5.79 20.87 -12.15
N ILE A 83 6.08 19.64 -12.57
CA ILE A 83 5.89 18.43 -11.78
C ILE A 83 7.27 17.82 -11.51
N ILE A 84 7.58 17.55 -10.25
CA ILE A 84 8.92 17.12 -9.82
C ILE A 84 8.83 15.75 -9.18
N LEU A 85 9.61 14.79 -9.68
CA LEU A 85 9.80 13.50 -8.98
C LEU A 85 10.82 13.69 -7.87
N VAL A 86 10.47 13.27 -6.66
CA VAL A 86 11.31 13.47 -5.46
C VAL A 86 11.62 12.12 -4.83
N GLU A 87 12.90 11.96 -4.51
CA GLU A 87 13.43 10.85 -3.71
C GLU A 87 14.20 11.47 -2.54
N PHE A 88 13.89 11.04 -1.33
CA PHE A 88 14.58 11.44 -0.11
C PHE A 88 15.69 10.44 0.19
N LYS A 89 16.87 10.98 0.50
CA LYS A 89 18.03 10.19 0.91
C LYS A 89 18.52 10.71 2.25
N SER A 90 18.83 9.79 3.15
CA SER A 90 19.69 10.12 4.29
C SER A 90 21.12 10.33 3.77
N SER A 91 21.91 11.14 4.47
CA SER A 91 23.18 11.72 4.01
C SER A 91 24.21 10.77 3.38
N SER A 92 24.17 9.47 3.67
CA SER A 92 25.07 8.45 3.10
C SER A 92 24.42 7.52 2.07
N SER A 93 23.11 7.61 1.87
CA SER A 93 22.36 6.67 1.04
C SER A 93 22.46 7.01 -0.45
N GLN A 94 22.85 6.02 -1.24
CA GLN A 94 23.00 6.15 -2.69
C GLN A 94 21.69 5.83 -3.43
N MET A 95 21.59 6.30 -4.67
CA MET A 95 20.50 5.92 -5.56
C MET A 95 20.62 4.46 -5.99
N SER A 96 19.52 3.72 -5.90
CA SER A 96 19.42 2.39 -6.49
C SER A 96 19.54 2.47 -8.01
N GLU A 97 19.84 1.34 -8.65
CA GLU A 97 19.89 1.26 -10.12
C GLU A 97 18.55 1.65 -10.76
N ARG A 98 17.43 1.23 -10.16
CA ARG A 98 16.09 1.57 -10.62
C ARG A 98 15.79 3.06 -10.49
N GLN A 99 16.23 3.71 -9.41
CA GLN A 99 16.10 5.16 -9.22
C GLN A 99 16.94 5.93 -10.23
N ARG A 100 18.19 5.50 -10.48
CA ARG A 100 19.05 6.10 -11.50
C ARG A 100 18.41 6.03 -12.88
N LYS A 101 17.91 4.86 -13.26
CA LYS A 101 17.20 4.69 -14.53
C LYS A 101 16.01 5.65 -14.67
N ILE A 102 15.24 5.87 -13.60
CA ILE A 102 14.11 6.81 -13.63
C ILE A 102 14.60 8.24 -13.79
N LYS A 103 15.62 8.65 -13.04
CA LYS A 103 16.26 9.97 -13.20
C LYS A 103 16.71 10.18 -14.65
N ASP A 104 17.37 9.19 -15.25
CA ASP A 104 17.83 9.29 -16.63
C ASP A 104 16.67 9.42 -17.63
N LEU A 105 15.54 8.74 -17.40
CA LEU A 105 14.34 8.90 -18.23
C LEU A 105 13.78 10.32 -18.13
N VAL A 106 13.74 10.89 -16.93
CA VAL A 106 13.28 12.28 -16.71
C VAL A 106 14.20 13.28 -17.40
N GLU A 107 15.52 13.14 -17.21
CA GLU A 107 16.53 14.03 -17.82
C GLU A 107 16.53 13.94 -19.35
N GLN A 108 16.16 12.78 -19.90
CA GLN A 108 16.00 12.57 -21.34
C GLN A 108 14.62 13.01 -21.87
N GLY A 109 13.75 13.59 -21.04
CA GLY A 109 12.41 14.02 -21.43
C GLY A 109 11.41 12.88 -21.72
N LYS A 110 11.72 11.65 -21.27
CA LYS A 110 10.87 10.45 -21.46
C LYS A 110 9.78 10.34 -20.38
N VAL A 111 9.09 11.45 -20.13
CA VAL A 111 7.97 11.54 -19.19
C VAL A 111 6.73 11.93 -19.98
N GLN A 112 5.63 11.21 -19.76
CA GLN A 112 4.39 11.41 -20.51
C GLN A 112 3.21 11.48 -19.55
N PHE A 113 2.25 12.37 -19.87
CA PHE A 113 0.95 12.40 -19.24
C PHE A 113 -0.05 11.61 -20.09
N GLU A 114 -0.72 10.63 -19.47
CA GLU A 114 -1.69 9.76 -20.14
C GLU A 114 -3.00 9.73 -19.36
N LEU A 115 -4.13 9.93 -20.04
CA LEU A 115 -5.46 9.87 -19.45
C LEU A 115 -6.12 8.53 -19.81
N ILE A 116 -6.16 7.62 -18.84
CA ILE A 116 -6.82 6.31 -18.99
C ILE A 116 -8.17 6.36 -18.28
N ARG A 117 -9.25 6.11 -19.02
CA ARG A 117 -10.60 5.99 -18.45
C ARG A 117 -10.93 4.53 -18.20
N ALA A 118 -11.18 4.16 -16.94
CA ALA A 118 -11.81 2.89 -16.63
C ALA A 118 -13.30 2.97 -17.00
N ARG A 119 -13.83 1.94 -17.67
CA ARG A 119 -15.28 1.77 -17.86
C ARG A 119 -15.90 1.13 -16.62
#